data_AF-A0A2N4YNV7-F1
#
_entry.id   AF-A0A2N4YNV7-F1
#
_cell.length_a   1.000
_cell.length_b   1.000
_cell.length_c   1.000
_cell.angle_alpha   90.00
_cell.angle_beta   90.00
_cell.angle_gamma   90.00
#
_symmetry.space_group_name_H-M   'P 1'
#
loop_
_entity.id
_entity.type
_entity.pdbx_description
1 polymer ?
#
loop_
_entity_poly.entity_id
_entity_poly.type
_entity_poly.pdbx_seq_one_letter_code
_entity_poly.pdbx_strand_id
1 'polypeptide(L)'
;EVFNAIREAVGNTMAVGVRLSATDWVEGGWDCEQSIQFSQQLEALGSDYIHVSSGGLSPQQSITVGPGYQLPFAHDIRQQVAIPVIGVGLITDPQQAEAALEDGDADLIALARAVLYDPHWPWHAAASLGAQVRVPSQYLRSEPHGLKGTLLPNR
;
A
#
# COMPACT_ATOMS: atom_id res chain seq x y z
N GLU A 1 -22.55 -5.65 4.31
CA GLU A 1 -22.98 -6.01 5.68
C GLU A 1 -21.85 -5.89 6.70
N VAL A 2 -20.80 -6.72 6.62
CA VAL A 2 -19.69 -6.72 7.60
C VAL A 2 -19.03 -5.34 7.74
N PHE A 3 -18.75 -4.65 6.63
CA PHE A 3 -18.18 -3.30 6.66
C PHE A 3 -19.04 -2.32 7.48
N ASN A 4 -20.36 -2.31 7.27
CA ASN A 4 -21.28 -1.42 7.99
C ASN A 4 -21.28 -1.72 9.50
N ALA A 5 -21.28 -3.01 9.87
CA ALA A 5 -21.24 -3.41 11.27
C ALA A 5 -19.94 -2.94 11.96
N ILE A 6 -18.79 -3.03 11.26
CA ILE A 6 -17.51 -2.51 11.77
C ILE A 6 -17.57 -1.00 11.89
N ARG A 7 -18.04 -0.29 10.85
CA ARG A 7 -18.16 1.17 10.86
C ARG A 7 -19.04 1.67 12.00
N GLU A 8 -20.19 1.05 12.22
CA GLU A 8 -21.10 1.39 13.31
C GLU A 8 -20.44 1.20 14.69
N ALA A 9 -19.68 0.11 14.86
CA ALA A 9 -19.02 -0.19 16.13
C ALA A 9 -17.87 0.78 16.48
N VAL A 10 -17.10 1.24 15.49
CA VAL A 10 -15.93 2.11 15.73
C VAL A 10 -16.20 3.61 15.54
N GLY A 11 -17.33 3.96 14.91
CA GLY A 11 -17.70 5.34 14.61
C GLY A 11 -16.83 6.00 13.54
N ASN A 12 -16.88 7.34 13.50
CA ASN A 12 -16.25 8.15 12.45
C ASN A 12 -14.87 8.71 12.83
N THR A 13 -14.37 8.43 14.03
CA THR A 13 -13.06 8.91 14.50
C THR A 13 -11.91 7.96 14.15
N MET A 14 -12.22 6.79 13.61
CA MET A 14 -11.24 5.75 13.27
C MET A 14 -11.33 5.44 11.78
N ALA A 15 -10.18 5.37 11.11
CA ALA A 15 -10.14 4.97 9.71
C ALA A 15 -10.50 3.48 9.58
N VAL A 16 -11.44 3.15 8.69
CA VAL A 16 -11.80 1.78 8.31
C VAL A 16 -11.76 1.69 6.80
N GLY A 17 -10.91 0.80 6.31
CA GLY A 17 -10.85 0.44 4.90
C GLY A 17 -10.88 -1.07 4.71
N VAL A 18 -10.89 -1.49 3.45
CA VAL A 18 -10.96 -2.92 3.09
C VAL A 18 -9.71 -3.31 2.31
N ARG A 19 -9.15 -4.47 2.65
CA ARG A 19 -8.14 -5.13 1.82
C ARG A 19 -8.81 -6.20 0.97
N LEU A 20 -8.55 -6.19 -0.33
CA LEU A 20 -9.14 -7.12 -1.29
C LEU A 20 -8.08 -7.77 -2.19
N SER A 21 -8.43 -8.91 -2.77
CA SER A 21 -7.70 -9.49 -3.90
C SER A 21 -8.36 -9.02 -5.20
N ALA A 22 -7.63 -8.26 -6.00
CA ALA A 22 -8.13 -7.65 -7.22
C ALA A 22 -8.50 -8.67 -8.29
N THR A 23 -7.92 -9.87 -8.22
CA THR A 23 -8.27 -10.99 -9.08
C THR A 23 -7.86 -12.29 -8.40
N ASP A 24 -8.59 -13.37 -8.70
CA ASP A 24 -8.23 -14.73 -8.29
C ASP A 24 -7.22 -15.41 -9.24
N TRP A 25 -6.91 -14.78 -10.38
CA TRP A 25 -6.00 -15.30 -11.41
C TRP A 25 -6.43 -16.66 -12.02
N VAL A 26 -7.74 -16.89 -12.09
CA VAL A 26 -8.33 -18.08 -12.73
C VAL A 26 -9.52 -17.69 -13.60
N GLU A 27 -9.74 -18.42 -14.68
CA GLU A 27 -10.91 -18.22 -15.55
C GLU A 27 -12.22 -18.40 -14.76
N GLY A 28 -13.14 -17.44 -14.90
CA GLY A 28 -14.41 -17.42 -14.18
C GLY A 28 -14.31 -17.11 -12.68
N GLY A 29 -13.11 -16.79 -12.17
CA GLY A 29 -12.90 -16.29 -10.80
C GLY A 29 -13.18 -14.79 -10.69
N TRP A 30 -12.89 -14.23 -9.50
CA TRP A 30 -12.98 -12.79 -9.28
C TRP A 30 -11.98 -12.02 -10.14
N ASP A 31 -12.40 -10.88 -10.70
CA ASP A 31 -11.60 -10.05 -11.59
C ASP A 31 -11.48 -8.57 -11.15
N CYS A 32 -10.67 -7.82 -11.89
CA CYS A 32 -10.37 -6.42 -11.58
C CYS A 32 -11.61 -5.53 -11.74
N GLU A 33 -12.47 -5.81 -12.73
CA GLU A 33 -13.69 -5.02 -12.96
C GLU A 33 -14.67 -5.16 -11.78
N GLN A 34 -14.84 -6.38 -11.28
CA GLN A 34 -15.62 -6.64 -10.06
C GLN A 34 -15.01 -5.95 -8.84
N SER A 35 -13.68 -5.91 -8.75
CA SER A 35 -12.97 -5.18 -7.68
C SER A 35 -13.21 -3.68 -7.72
N ILE A 36 -13.24 -3.08 -8.90
CA ILE A 36 -13.57 -1.67 -9.10
C ILE A 36 -15.01 -1.39 -8.63
N GLN A 37 -15.97 -2.19 -9.09
CA GLN A 37 -17.38 -2.04 -8.69
C GLN A 37 -17.55 -2.20 -7.19
N PHE A 38 -16.88 -3.18 -6.58
CA PHE A 38 -16.90 -3.38 -5.14
C PHE A 38 -16.28 -2.22 -4.37
N SER A 39 -15.17 -1.66 -4.87
CA SER A 39 -14.49 -0.50 -4.28
C SER A 39 -15.37 0.75 -4.29
N GLN A 40 -16.10 1.00 -5.39
CA GLN A 40 -17.07 2.10 -5.48
C GLN A 40 -18.24 1.92 -4.50
N GLN A 41 -18.72 0.68 -4.32
CA GLN A 41 -19.75 0.40 -3.32
C GLN A 41 -19.24 0.64 -1.89
N LEU A 42 -18.00 0.23 -1.59
CA LEU A 42 -17.38 0.48 -0.29
C LEU A 42 -17.18 1.97 -0.03
N GLU A 43 -16.75 2.73 -1.03
CA GLU A 43 -16.66 4.20 -0.96
C GLU A 43 -18.03 4.81 -0.63
N ALA A 44 -19.09 4.42 -1.35
CA ALA A 44 -20.44 4.91 -1.09
C ALA A 44 -20.96 4.58 0.32
N LEU A 45 -20.43 3.53 0.97
CA LEU A 45 -20.72 3.16 2.35
C LEU A 45 -19.84 3.89 3.38
N GLY A 46 -18.86 4.68 2.95
CA GLY A 46 -17.95 5.42 3.83
C GLY A 46 -16.67 4.67 4.23
N SER A 47 -16.15 3.83 3.34
CA SER A 47 -14.79 3.29 3.45
C SER A 47 -13.77 4.42 3.31
N ASP A 48 -12.76 4.46 4.18
CA ASP A 48 -11.73 5.51 4.15
C ASP A 48 -10.59 5.22 3.18
N TYR A 49 -10.39 3.94 2.82
CA TYR A 49 -9.37 3.53 1.86
C TYR A 49 -9.66 2.14 1.30
N ILE A 50 -8.99 1.80 0.20
CA ILE A 50 -8.92 0.44 -0.35
C ILE A 50 -7.47 -0.02 -0.38
N HIS A 51 -7.19 -1.23 0.10
CA HIS A 51 -5.86 -1.84 0.03
C HIS A 51 -5.89 -3.00 -0.96
N VAL A 52 -5.16 -2.85 -2.06
CA VAL A 52 -5.26 -3.74 -3.22
C VAL A 52 -4.14 -4.77 -3.21
N SER A 53 -4.51 -6.04 -3.18
CA SER A 53 -3.65 -7.22 -3.35
C SER A 53 -4.21 -8.08 -4.50
N SER A 54 -3.81 -9.33 -4.64
CA SER A 54 -4.41 -10.30 -5.57
C SER A 54 -4.15 -11.75 -5.12
N GLY A 55 -4.91 -12.68 -5.69
CA GLY A 55 -4.75 -14.13 -5.54
C GLY A 55 -5.06 -14.66 -4.14
N GLY A 56 -4.64 -15.91 -3.91
CA GLY A 56 -4.74 -16.62 -2.63
C GLY A 56 -5.97 -17.51 -2.48
N LEU A 57 -6.94 -17.43 -3.39
CA LEU A 57 -8.17 -18.22 -3.33
C LEU A 57 -8.01 -19.63 -3.90
N SER A 58 -7.36 -19.76 -5.06
CA SER A 58 -7.32 -21.00 -5.84
C SER A 58 -5.89 -21.51 -6.02
N PRO A 59 -5.63 -22.84 -5.90
CA PRO A 59 -4.34 -23.42 -6.24
C PRO A 59 -4.08 -23.48 -7.76
N GLN A 60 -5.11 -23.26 -8.60
CA GLN A 60 -4.96 -23.21 -10.06
C GLN A 60 -4.54 -21.83 -10.58
N GLN A 61 -4.39 -20.84 -9.70
CA GLN A 61 -3.95 -19.50 -10.06
C GLN A 61 -2.59 -19.52 -10.79
N SER A 62 -2.50 -18.76 -11.88
CA SER A 62 -1.24 -18.57 -12.62
C SER A 62 -0.82 -17.11 -12.51
N ILE A 63 0.13 -16.83 -11.62
CA ILE A 63 0.58 -15.46 -11.30
C ILE A 63 1.99 -15.25 -11.85
N THR A 64 2.15 -14.28 -12.73
CA THR A 64 3.47 -13.78 -13.13
C THR A 64 3.97 -12.82 -12.06
N VAL A 65 4.76 -13.35 -11.14
CA VAL A 65 5.28 -12.59 -10.00
C VAL A 65 6.51 -11.77 -10.41
N GLY A 66 6.48 -10.47 -10.14
CA GLY A 66 7.58 -9.54 -10.37
C GLY A 66 7.46 -8.27 -9.52
N PRO A 67 8.44 -7.36 -9.55
CA PRO A 67 8.35 -6.09 -8.83
C PRO A 67 7.08 -5.33 -9.23
N GLY A 68 6.26 -4.93 -8.26
CA GLY A 68 5.07 -4.11 -8.51
C GLY A 68 3.92 -4.84 -9.22
N TYR A 69 3.92 -6.17 -9.29
CA TYR A 69 2.96 -6.93 -10.12
C TYR A 69 1.46 -6.72 -9.81
N GLN A 70 1.11 -6.07 -8.69
CA GLN A 70 -0.28 -5.74 -8.35
C GLN A 70 -0.57 -4.23 -8.41
N LEU A 71 0.44 -3.39 -8.68
CA LEU A 71 0.26 -1.95 -8.85
C LEU A 71 -0.69 -1.61 -10.01
N PRO A 72 -0.70 -2.33 -11.15
CA PRO A 72 -1.70 -2.06 -12.18
C PRO A 72 -3.15 -2.18 -11.69
N PHE A 73 -3.44 -3.13 -10.78
CA PHE A 73 -4.78 -3.22 -10.20
C PHE A 73 -5.09 -2.08 -9.22
N ALA A 74 -4.08 -1.65 -8.45
CA ALA A 74 -4.22 -0.49 -7.57
C ALA A 74 -4.49 0.78 -8.39
N HIS A 75 -3.76 0.95 -9.50
CA HIS A 75 -3.93 2.03 -10.46
C HIS A 75 -5.37 2.04 -10.99
N ASP A 76 -5.82 0.92 -11.56
CA ASP A 76 -7.16 0.81 -12.16
C ASP A 76 -8.28 1.16 -11.15
N ILE A 77 -8.17 0.68 -9.91
CA ILE A 77 -9.13 1.02 -8.85
C ILE A 77 -9.05 2.49 -8.48
N ARG A 78 -7.83 3.03 -8.32
CA ARG A 78 -7.60 4.43 -7.93
C ARG A 78 -8.18 5.43 -8.94
N GLN A 79 -8.16 5.11 -10.24
CA GLN A 79 -8.79 5.96 -11.25
C GLN A 79 -10.33 6.02 -11.15
N GLN A 80 -10.94 5.13 -10.36
CA GLN A 80 -12.39 4.93 -10.33
C GLN A 80 -13.03 5.26 -8.97
N VAL A 81 -12.24 5.65 -7.97
CA VAL A 81 -12.68 6.06 -6.63
C VAL A 81 -11.97 7.36 -6.21
N ALA A 82 -12.57 8.11 -5.28
CA ALA A 82 -12.00 9.32 -4.71
C ALA A 82 -11.28 9.07 -3.37
N ILE A 83 -11.50 7.92 -2.74
CA ILE A 83 -10.82 7.52 -1.50
C ILE A 83 -9.39 6.99 -1.77
N PRO A 84 -8.45 7.16 -0.83
CA PRO A 84 -7.08 6.67 -0.96
C PRO A 84 -6.98 5.17 -1.30
N VAL A 85 -6.08 4.84 -2.21
CA VAL A 85 -5.74 3.46 -2.58
C VAL A 85 -4.33 3.10 -2.13
N ILE A 86 -4.20 1.98 -1.44
CA ILE A 86 -2.93 1.42 -0.97
C ILE A 86 -2.49 0.31 -1.93
N GLY A 87 -1.35 0.52 -2.60
CA GLY A 87 -0.70 -0.45 -3.47
C GLY A 87 0.29 -1.34 -2.72
N VAL A 88 0.42 -2.60 -3.14
CA VAL A 88 1.39 -3.56 -2.60
C VAL A 88 1.87 -4.49 -3.71
N GLY A 89 3.01 -5.14 -3.54
CA GLY A 89 3.41 -6.26 -4.41
C GLY A 89 4.88 -6.20 -4.74
N LEU A 90 5.69 -6.94 -3.98
CA LEU A 90 7.15 -7.01 -4.18
C LEU A 90 7.82 -5.65 -4.38
N ILE A 91 7.46 -4.69 -3.53
CA ILE A 91 8.12 -3.39 -3.47
C ILE A 91 9.23 -3.51 -2.43
N THR A 92 10.47 -3.33 -2.89
CA THR A 92 11.68 -3.42 -2.06
C THR A 92 12.64 -2.27 -2.30
N ASP A 93 12.52 -1.59 -3.44
CA ASP A 93 13.37 -0.49 -3.86
C ASP A 93 12.66 0.86 -3.56
N PRO A 94 13.31 1.82 -2.87
CA PRO A 94 12.75 3.15 -2.64
C PRO A 94 12.34 3.88 -3.93
N GLN A 95 13.13 3.77 -4.99
CA GLN A 95 12.84 4.41 -6.27
C GLN A 95 11.60 3.80 -6.92
N GLN A 96 11.39 2.49 -6.79
CA GLN A 96 10.16 1.83 -7.25
C GLN A 96 8.93 2.31 -6.47
N ALA A 97 9.06 2.48 -5.15
CA ALA A 97 7.97 2.97 -4.31
C ALA A 97 7.60 4.42 -4.66
N GLU A 98 8.60 5.29 -4.88
CA GLU A 98 8.39 6.68 -5.28
C GLU A 98 7.74 6.76 -6.67
N ALA A 99 8.25 6.03 -7.65
CA ALA A 99 7.70 6.03 -9.01
C ALA A 99 6.21 5.62 -9.01
N ALA A 100 5.83 4.60 -8.24
CA ALA A 100 4.42 4.19 -8.12
C ALA A 100 3.51 5.29 -7.57
N LEU A 101 4.02 6.15 -6.68
CA LEU A 101 3.28 7.31 -6.17
C LEU A 101 3.22 8.43 -7.21
N GLU A 102 4.34 8.75 -7.86
CA GLU A 102 4.44 9.79 -8.89
C GLU A 102 3.57 9.47 -10.12
N ASP A 103 3.55 8.21 -10.54
CA ASP A 103 2.77 7.72 -11.69
C ASP A 103 1.27 7.60 -11.36
N GLY A 104 0.90 7.75 -10.08
CA GLY A 104 -0.48 7.70 -9.62
C GLY A 104 -1.07 6.28 -9.59
N ASP A 105 -0.23 5.27 -9.41
CA ASP A 105 -0.65 3.87 -9.23
C ASP A 105 -1.28 3.62 -7.86
N ALA A 106 -0.88 4.39 -6.85
CA ALA A 106 -1.41 4.33 -5.49
C ALA A 106 -1.20 5.67 -4.77
N ASP A 107 -1.97 5.89 -3.69
CA ASP A 107 -1.77 7.02 -2.78
C ASP A 107 -0.88 6.64 -1.58
N LEU A 108 -0.79 5.34 -1.26
CA LEU A 108 0.11 4.79 -0.26
C LEU A 108 0.74 3.48 -0.74
N ILE A 109 1.95 3.20 -0.26
CA ILE A 109 2.67 1.95 -0.53
C ILE A 109 2.73 1.10 0.74
N ALA A 110 2.20 -0.13 0.66
CA ALA A 110 2.38 -1.13 1.70
C ALA A 110 3.65 -1.96 1.46
N LEU A 111 4.42 -2.16 2.53
CA LEU A 111 5.62 -2.98 2.55
C LEU A 111 5.43 -4.15 3.51
N ALA A 112 5.99 -5.31 3.15
CA ALA A 112 5.92 -6.52 3.96
C ALA A 112 7.30 -7.15 4.18
N ARG A 113 7.79 -7.96 3.24
CA ARG A 113 9.08 -8.66 3.39
C ARG A 113 10.29 -7.73 3.44
N ALA A 114 10.22 -6.58 2.76
CA ALA A 114 11.29 -5.57 2.78
C ALA A 114 11.56 -5.06 4.22
N VAL A 115 10.51 -4.70 4.96
CA VAL A 115 10.63 -4.20 6.34
C VAL A 115 10.96 -5.29 7.36
N LEU A 116 10.65 -6.56 7.06
CA LEU A 116 11.09 -7.69 7.89
C LEU A 116 12.59 -7.96 7.73
N TYR A 117 13.09 -7.83 6.50
CA TYR A 117 14.51 -8.01 6.19
C TYR A 117 15.36 -6.81 6.63
N ASP A 118 14.81 -5.61 6.49
CA ASP A 118 15.41 -4.34 6.89
C ASP A 118 14.39 -3.47 7.65
N PRO A 119 14.38 -3.50 8.99
CA PRO A 119 13.42 -2.72 9.78
C PRO A 119 13.64 -1.21 9.70
N HIS A 120 14.81 -0.75 9.23
CA HIS A 120 15.10 0.65 8.98
C HIS A 120 14.90 1.05 7.52
N TRP A 121 14.20 0.23 6.71
CA TRP A 121 13.92 0.52 5.31
C TRP A 121 13.43 1.96 5.06
N PRO A 122 12.51 2.54 5.87
CA PRO A 122 12.09 3.94 5.66
C PRO A 122 13.23 4.96 5.82
N TRP A 123 14.26 4.67 6.61
CA TRP A 123 15.42 5.54 6.77
C TRP A 123 16.34 5.46 5.56
N HIS A 124 16.58 4.25 5.07
CA HIS A 124 17.35 4.03 3.85
C HIS A 124 16.62 4.60 2.63
N ALA A 125 15.29 4.49 2.57
CA ALA A 125 14.48 5.13 1.55
C ALA A 125 14.60 6.66 1.60
N ALA A 126 14.46 7.27 2.78
CA ALA A 126 14.63 8.71 2.93
C ALA A 126 16.02 9.17 2.47
N ALA A 127 17.08 8.47 2.86
CA ALA A 127 18.44 8.77 2.40
C ALA A 127 18.60 8.64 0.88
N SER A 128 18.05 7.58 0.29
CA SER A 128 18.13 7.29 -1.15
C SER A 128 17.38 8.31 -2.01
N LEU A 129 16.26 8.83 -1.51
CA LEU A 129 15.40 9.80 -2.18
C LEU A 129 15.74 11.26 -1.82
N GLY A 130 16.76 11.50 -0.99
CA GLY A 130 17.11 12.84 -0.53
C GLY A 130 16.06 13.48 0.39
N ALA A 131 15.21 12.66 1.02
CA ALA A 131 14.17 13.08 1.95
C ALA A 131 14.64 13.00 3.42
N GLN A 132 13.74 13.34 4.34
CA GLN A 132 14.01 13.29 5.78
C GLN A 132 13.01 12.39 6.50
N VAL A 133 13.46 11.71 7.56
CA VAL A 133 12.61 10.84 8.39
C VAL A 133 12.77 11.16 9.87
N ARG A 134 11.68 11.09 10.62
CA ARG A 134 11.73 11.25 12.08
C ARG A 134 12.06 9.95 12.77
N VAL A 135 12.98 10.01 13.73
CA VAL A 135 13.47 8.85 14.48
C VAL A 135 13.53 9.13 15.97
N PRO A 136 13.53 8.09 16.83
CA PRO A 136 13.87 8.23 18.24
C PRO A 136 15.22 8.93 18.41
N SER A 137 15.29 9.90 19.33
CA SER A 137 16.47 10.75 19.53
C SER A 137 17.76 9.96 19.80
N GLN A 138 17.65 8.76 20.36
CA GLN A 138 18.74 7.83 20.63
C GLN A 138 19.48 7.39 19.34
N TYR A 139 18.81 7.44 18.19
CA TYR A 139 19.35 7.00 16.90
C TYR A 139 19.90 8.14 16.04
N LEU A 140 19.80 9.41 16.44
CA LEU A 140 20.30 10.54 15.64
C LEU A 140 21.80 10.44 15.31
N ARG A 141 22.57 9.73 16.13
CA ARG A 141 24.01 9.52 15.92
C ARG A 141 24.33 8.34 14.98
N SER A 142 23.35 7.54 14.56
CA SER A 142 23.57 6.43 13.61
C SER A 142 23.65 6.88 12.16
N GLU A 143 23.32 8.15 11.88
CA GLU A 143 23.34 8.70 10.54
C GLU A 143 24.75 8.68 9.91
N PRO A 144 24.93 7.98 8.77
CA PRO A 144 26.21 7.90 8.08
C PRO A 144 26.77 9.28 7.70
N HIS A 145 28.10 9.39 7.64
CA HIS A 145 28.77 10.68 7.43
C HIS A 145 28.38 11.36 6.11
N GLY A 146 28.13 10.59 5.04
CA GLY A 146 27.72 11.11 3.74
C GLY A 146 26.23 11.45 3.61
N LEU A 147 25.42 11.17 4.63
CA LEU A 147 23.95 11.28 4.60
C LEU A 147 23.43 12.25 5.66
N LYS A 148 24.26 13.22 6.07
CA LYS A 148 23.91 14.17 7.14
C LYS A 148 22.66 14.98 6.81
N GLY A 149 21.72 15.02 7.75
CA GLY A 149 20.46 15.76 7.63
C GLY A 149 19.25 14.93 7.21
N THR A 150 19.39 13.62 7.05
CA THR A 150 18.31 12.66 6.79
C THR A 150 17.48 12.41 8.06
N LEU A 151 18.11 12.24 9.22
CA LEU A 151 17.43 11.88 10.47
C LEU A 151 17.02 13.11 11.28
N LEU A 152 15.72 13.23 11.56
CA LEU A 152 15.14 14.27 12.40
C LEU A 152 14.69 13.70 13.76
N PRO A 153 14.77 14.45 14.87
CA PRO A 153 14.20 14.00 16.13
C PRO A 153 12.68 13.89 16.06
N ASN A 154 12.11 12.92 16.77
CA ASN A 154 10.68 12.94 17.09
C ASN A 154 10.32 14.21 17.88
N ARG A 155 9.07 14.68 17.72
CA ARG A 155 8.52 15.78 18.53
C ARG A 155 8.29 15.34 19.97
#